data_AF-A0A9E9B3A1-F1
#
_entry.id   AF-A0A9E9B3A1-F1
#
_cell.length_a   1.000
_cell.length_b   1.000
_cell.length_c   1.000
_cell.angle_alpha   90.00
_cell.angle_beta   90.00
_cell.angle_gamma   90.00
#
_symmetry.space_group_name_H-M   'P 1'
#
loop_
_entity.id
_entity.type
_entity.pdbx_description
1 polymer ?
#
loop_
_entity_poly.entity_id
_entity_poly.type
_entity_poly.pdbx_seq_one_letter_code
_entity_poly.pdbx_strand_id
1 'polypeptide(L)'
;MATNLSHDDSQQQISETSSQSTQLLKPIMPVRQRLMVTWLVWLTFRLLALPLLINIFNPSHPDIIGGIAWQALWLVPAFVLTPSILRGRSPYALLIDSMFTLVYLGASGVVLFTRAYGSSWAEIAVYFIDFVLLFAINIWLFILLKRLPSMNNVVKQPRS
;
A
#
# COMPACT_ATOMS: atom_id res chain seq x y z
N MET A 1 -13.29 -58.21 52.19
CA MET A 1 -12.91 -56.84 51.84
C MET A 1 -13.84 -56.43 50.69
N ALA A 2 -14.94 -55.75 51.03
CA ALA A 2 -16.07 -55.53 50.13
C ALA A 2 -16.00 -54.15 49.45
N THR A 3 -16.42 -54.14 48.19
CA THR A 3 -16.56 -53.04 47.23
C THR A 3 -17.48 -51.92 47.70
N ASN A 4 -17.25 -50.67 47.28
CA ASN A 4 -18.32 -49.75 46.92
C ASN A 4 -17.86 -48.69 45.89
N LEU A 5 -18.75 -48.49 44.92
CA LEU A 5 -18.69 -47.57 43.79
C LEU A 5 -19.43 -46.28 44.22
N SER A 6 -18.94 -45.09 43.88
CA SER A 6 -19.75 -43.86 43.94
C SER A 6 -19.29 -42.90 42.85
N HIS A 7 -20.19 -42.69 41.89
CA HIS A 7 -20.20 -41.60 40.92
C HIS A 7 -20.33 -40.26 41.65
N ASP A 8 -19.59 -39.24 41.20
CA ASP A 8 -19.93 -37.85 41.43
C ASP A 8 -19.73 -37.07 40.13
N ASP A 9 -20.85 -36.81 39.45
CA ASP A 9 -20.97 -35.87 38.34
C ASP A 9 -21.34 -34.52 38.93
N SER A 10 -20.52 -33.47 38.72
CA SER A 10 -20.99 -32.12 38.34
C SER A 10 -19.91 -31.01 38.42
N GLN A 11 -19.67 -30.42 37.25
CA GLN A 11 -19.55 -28.96 36.99
C GLN A 11 -18.19 -28.25 37.18
N GLN A 12 -17.62 -27.89 36.02
CA GLN A 12 -17.05 -26.57 35.67
C GLN A 12 -15.82 -26.04 36.44
N GLN A 13 -14.62 -26.08 35.81
CA GLN A 13 -13.83 -24.85 35.56
C GLN A 13 -12.63 -25.07 34.62
N ILE A 14 -12.75 -24.50 33.42
CA ILE A 14 -11.75 -23.66 32.75
C ILE A 14 -10.28 -24.11 32.87
N SER A 15 -9.80 -24.88 31.89
CA SER A 15 -8.38 -24.87 31.50
C SER A 15 -8.18 -23.92 30.32
N GLU A 16 -8.22 -22.61 30.64
CA GLU A 16 -7.63 -21.56 29.83
C GLU A 16 -6.10 -21.68 29.92
N THR A 17 -5.43 -22.26 28.92
CA THR A 17 -4.17 -21.69 28.39
C THR A 17 -3.78 -22.35 27.07
N SER A 18 -4.49 -22.00 26.01
CA SER A 18 -3.83 -21.65 24.76
C SER A 18 -4.80 -20.82 23.92
N SER A 19 -5.02 -19.59 24.38
CA SER A 19 -5.31 -18.48 23.49
C SER A 19 -4.13 -18.26 22.55
N GLN A 20 -3.85 -19.24 21.67
CA GLN A 20 -3.27 -18.91 20.38
C GLN A 20 -4.29 -17.99 19.73
N SER A 21 -3.92 -16.71 19.75
CA SER A 21 -4.60 -15.54 19.22
C SER A 21 -4.86 -15.68 17.72
N THR A 22 -5.70 -16.65 17.38
CA THR A 22 -6.26 -16.90 16.05
C THR A 22 -7.56 -16.11 15.89
N GLN A 23 -7.71 -15.02 16.65
CA GLN A 23 -8.79 -14.07 16.46
C GLN A 23 -8.43 -13.15 15.29
N LEU A 24 -8.93 -13.56 14.12
CA LEU A 24 -9.42 -12.65 13.09
C LEU A 24 -8.35 -11.73 12.47
N LEU A 25 -7.26 -12.31 11.97
CA LEU A 25 -6.59 -11.75 10.79
C LEU A 25 -7.57 -11.90 9.60
N LYS A 26 -8.52 -10.98 9.47
CA LYS A 26 -9.22 -10.72 8.19
C LYS A 26 -8.11 -10.75 7.12
N PRO A 27 -8.21 -11.48 6.01
CA PRO A 27 -7.05 -11.68 5.13
C PRO A 27 -6.56 -10.32 4.63
N ILE A 28 -5.53 -9.78 5.27
CA ILE A 28 -4.82 -8.54 4.90
C ILE A 28 -3.90 -8.84 3.70
N MET A 29 -3.54 -10.12 3.53
CA MET A 29 -2.72 -10.66 2.45
C MET A 29 -3.16 -10.22 1.03
N PRO A 30 -4.43 -10.38 0.60
CA PRO A 30 -4.86 -10.00 -0.75
C PRO A 30 -4.82 -8.50 -1.02
N VAL A 31 -5.14 -7.67 -0.01
CA VAL A 31 -5.12 -6.20 -0.14
C VAL A 31 -3.68 -5.71 -0.28
N ARG A 32 -2.75 -6.29 0.50
CA ARG A 32 -1.31 -6.02 0.40
C ARG A 32 -0.72 -6.46 -0.93
N GLN A 33 -1.09 -7.64 -1.42
CA GLN A 33 -0.60 -8.12 -2.72
C GLN A 33 -1.07 -7.21 -3.86
N ARG A 34 -2.33 -6.75 -3.81
CA ARG A 34 -2.85 -5.76 -4.77
C ARG A 34 -2.12 -4.43 -4.68
N LEU A 35 -1.84 -3.92 -3.48
CA LEU A 35 -1.01 -2.72 -3.30
C LEU A 35 0.37 -2.90 -3.91
N MET A 36 1.04 -4.01 -3.63
CA MET A 36 2.39 -4.32 -4.14
C MET A 36 2.40 -4.43 -5.67
N VAL A 37 1.42 -5.10 -6.28
CA VAL A 37 1.31 -5.19 -7.74
C VAL A 37 1.06 -3.81 -8.34
N THR A 38 0.13 -3.04 -7.78
CA THR A 38 -0.20 -1.69 -8.29
C THR A 38 1.01 -0.76 -8.17
N TRP A 39 1.76 -0.85 -7.06
CA TRP A 39 3.00 -0.12 -6.84
C TRP A 39 4.08 -0.46 -7.88
N LEU A 40 4.27 -1.75 -8.15
CA LEU A 40 5.29 -2.23 -9.09
C LEU A 40 4.92 -1.84 -10.52
N VAL A 41 3.64 -1.97 -10.88
CA VAL A 41 3.11 -1.48 -12.17
C VAL A 41 3.34 0.02 -12.30
N TRP A 42 3.06 0.82 -11.26
CA TRP A 42 3.29 2.26 -11.30
C TRP A 42 4.76 2.63 -11.42
N LEU A 43 5.66 2.00 -10.65
CA LEU A 43 7.11 2.22 -10.77
C LEU A 43 7.60 1.91 -12.18
N THR A 44 7.19 0.77 -12.73
CA THR A 44 7.59 0.32 -14.08
C THR A 44 7.03 1.26 -15.14
N PHE A 45 5.76 1.66 -15.00
CA PHE A 45 5.11 2.59 -15.90
C PHE A 45 5.82 3.94 -15.89
N ARG A 46 6.13 4.48 -14.71
CA ARG A 46 6.75 5.81 -14.59
C ARG A 46 8.21 5.84 -15.03
N LEU A 47 8.96 4.78 -14.77
CA LEU A 47 10.36 4.68 -15.14
C LEU A 47 10.58 4.37 -16.63
N LEU A 48 9.78 3.47 -17.21
CA LEU A 48 9.99 2.96 -18.56
C LEU A 48 8.90 3.42 -19.52
N ALA A 49 7.63 3.22 -19.17
CA ALA A 49 6.53 3.51 -20.09
C ALA A 49 6.40 5.00 -20.38
N LEU A 50 6.48 5.87 -19.37
CA LEU A 50 6.39 7.32 -19.56
C LEU A 50 7.43 7.88 -20.55
N PRO A 51 8.75 7.66 -20.39
CA PRO A 51 9.73 8.16 -21.35
C PRO A 51 9.64 7.46 -22.71
N LEU A 52 9.30 6.17 -22.78
CA LEU A 52 9.08 5.50 -24.06
C LEU A 52 7.86 6.05 -24.81
N LEU A 53 6.71 6.16 -24.14
CA LEU A 53 5.49 6.66 -24.76
C LEU A 53 5.67 8.11 -25.20
N ILE A 54 6.28 8.97 -24.38
CA ILE A 54 6.57 10.36 -24.80
C ILE A 54 7.50 10.39 -26.02
N ASN A 55 8.52 9.54 -26.07
CA ASN A 55 9.40 9.48 -27.24
C ASN A 55 8.71 8.96 -28.53
N ILE A 56 7.78 8.01 -28.40
CA ILE A 56 7.00 7.51 -29.54
C ILE A 56 5.97 8.55 -30.01
N PHE A 57 5.28 9.22 -29.09
CA PHE A 57 4.16 10.11 -29.41
C PHE A 57 4.58 11.56 -29.67
N ASN A 58 5.80 11.96 -29.31
CA ASN A 58 6.29 13.31 -29.56
C ASN A 58 7.20 13.34 -30.80
N PRO A 59 6.87 14.14 -31.84
CA PRO A 59 7.64 14.22 -33.09
C PRO A 59 9.05 14.78 -32.92
N SER A 60 9.34 15.39 -31.76
CA SER A 60 10.65 15.94 -31.45
C SER A 60 11.66 14.87 -30.99
N HIS A 61 11.23 13.60 -30.82
CA HIS A 61 12.03 12.48 -30.32
C HIS A 61 12.98 12.86 -29.17
N PRO A 62 12.43 13.30 -28.03
CA PRO A 62 13.25 13.72 -26.90
C PRO A 62 14.13 12.57 -26.40
N ASP A 63 15.34 12.92 -25.94
CA ASP A 63 16.33 11.94 -25.50
C ASP A 63 15.76 11.04 -24.39
N ILE A 64 15.60 9.76 -24.73
CA ILE A 64 15.01 8.73 -23.88
C ILE A 64 15.87 8.53 -22.64
N ILE A 65 17.19 8.62 -22.77
CA ILE A 65 18.14 8.38 -21.69
C ILE A 65 18.03 9.49 -20.64
N GLY A 66 17.94 10.74 -21.10
CA GLY A 66 17.68 11.90 -20.23
C GLY A 66 16.32 11.81 -19.55
N GLY A 67 15.29 11.36 -20.26
CA GLY A 67 13.96 11.11 -19.71
C GLY A 67 13.97 10.03 -18.62
N ILE A 68 14.61 8.89 -18.86
CA ILE A 68 14.74 7.81 -17.87
C ILE A 68 15.56 8.27 -16.66
N ALA A 69 16.68 8.97 -16.86
CA ALA A 69 17.51 9.48 -15.78
C ALA A 69 16.73 10.48 -14.89
N TRP A 70 15.94 11.35 -15.51
CA TRP A 70 15.08 12.30 -14.80
C TRP A 70 13.98 11.59 -14.00
N GLN A 71 13.32 10.60 -14.58
CA GLN A 71 12.33 9.79 -13.87
C GLN A 71 12.98 9.02 -12.72
N ALA A 72 14.14 8.42 -12.93
CA ALA A 72 14.88 7.68 -11.91
C ALA A 72 15.23 8.57 -10.71
N LEU A 73 15.69 9.81 -10.96
CA LEU A 73 15.98 10.80 -9.92
C LEU A 73 14.73 11.11 -9.07
N TRP A 74 13.59 11.32 -9.72
CA TRP A 74 12.32 11.58 -9.06
C TRP A 74 11.73 10.34 -8.35
N LEU A 75 12.11 9.14 -8.76
CA LEU A 75 11.67 7.89 -8.13
C LEU A 75 12.53 7.47 -6.95
N VAL A 76 13.70 8.09 -6.70
CA VAL A 76 14.59 7.74 -5.57
C VAL A 76 13.82 7.62 -4.24
N PRO A 77 12.98 8.59 -3.84
CA PRO A 77 12.25 8.48 -2.59
C PRO A 77 11.24 7.33 -2.59
N ALA A 78 10.60 7.06 -3.73
CA ALA A 78 9.69 5.92 -3.88
C ALA A 78 10.44 4.58 -3.77
N PHE A 79 11.66 4.48 -4.31
CA PHE A 79 12.50 3.30 -4.12
C PHE A 79 12.87 3.06 -2.65
N VAL A 80 13.11 4.12 -1.89
CA VAL A 80 13.36 4.03 -0.43
C VAL A 80 12.14 3.53 0.34
N LEU A 81 10.92 3.88 -0.11
CA LEU A 81 9.65 3.44 0.51
C LEU A 81 9.21 2.04 0.04
N THR A 82 9.78 1.53 -1.06
CA THR A 82 9.47 0.21 -1.62
C THR A 82 9.63 -0.93 -0.60
N PRO A 83 10.71 -1.06 0.20
CA PRO A 83 10.80 -2.08 1.23
C PRO A 83 9.71 -1.96 2.31
N SER A 84 9.24 -0.74 2.63
CA SER A 84 8.15 -0.52 3.58
C SER A 84 6.83 -1.07 3.06
N ILE A 85 6.50 -0.77 1.81
CA ILE A 85 5.30 -1.29 1.11
C ILE A 85 5.39 -2.83 0.97
N LEU A 86 6.57 -3.35 0.61
CA LEU A 86 6.78 -4.79 0.48
C LEU A 86 6.67 -5.50 1.82
N ARG A 87 7.13 -4.91 2.94
CA ARG A 87 7.14 -5.56 4.26
C ARG A 87 5.81 -5.40 5.00
N GLY A 88 5.08 -4.30 4.78
CA GLY A 88 3.63 -4.17 5.02
C GLY A 88 3.11 -4.51 6.43
N ARG A 89 3.98 -4.56 7.45
CA ARG A 89 3.61 -4.95 8.83
C ARG A 89 3.43 -3.77 9.78
N SER A 90 3.91 -2.57 9.45
CA SER A 90 3.83 -1.41 10.34
C SER A 90 2.74 -0.42 9.89
N PRO A 91 1.75 -0.12 10.75
CA PRO A 91 0.73 0.90 10.49
C PRO A 91 1.35 2.28 10.21
N TYR A 92 2.42 2.64 10.92
CA TYR A 92 3.13 3.90 10.73
C TYR A 92 3.80 4.02 9.36
N ALA A 93 4.38 2.94 8.82
CA ALA A 93 5.00 3.00 7.51
C ALA A 93 3.95 3.20 6.41
N LEU A 94 2.80 2.51 6.50
CA LEU A 94 1.70 2.69 5.56
C LEU A 94 1.11 4.11 5.60
N LEU A 95 1.12 4.77 6.75
CA LEU A 95 0.70 6.16 6.89
C LEU A 95 1.68 7.10 6.16
N ILE A 96 2.98 6.90 6.38
CA ILE A 96 4.04 7.67 5.70
C ILE A 96 3.99 7.43 4.20
N ASP A 97 3.87 6.18 3.77
CA ASP A 97 3.71 5.78 2.37
C ASP A 97 2.52 6.51 1.73
N SER A 98 1.37 6.58 2.43
CA SER A 98 0.19 7.30 1.94
C SER A 98 0.41 8.81 1.82
N MET A 99 1.07 9.44 2.80
CA MET A 99 1.37 10.88 2.70
C MET A 99 2.27 11.15 1.51
N PHE A 100 3.24 10.27 1.29
CA PHE A 100 4.17 10.39 0.19
C PHE A 100 3.47 10.20 -1.17
N THR A 101 2.63 9.17 -1.30
CA THR A 101 1.86 8.94 -2.53
C THR A 101 0.86 10.04 -2.82
N LEU A 102 0.32 10.73 -1.80
CA LEU A 102 -0.52 11.91 -1.99
C LEU A 102 0.27 13.08 -2.60
N VAL A 103 1.52 13.30 -2.17
CA VAL A 103 2.39 14.32 -2.77
C VAL A 103 2.68 14.01 -4.23
N TYR A 104 2.97 12.73 -4.57
CA TYR A 104 3.17 12.31 -5.96
C TYR A 104 1.90 12.45 -6.79
N LEU A 105 0.74 12.13 -6.21
CA LEU A 105 -0.56 12.30 -6.85
C LEU A 105 -0.83 13.78 -7.14
N GLY A 106 -0.55 14.67 -6.18
CA GLY A 106 -0.67 16.13 -6.37
C GLY A 106 0.24 16.64 -7.48
N ALA A 107 1.52 16.25 -7.47
CA ALA A 107 2.47 16.62 -8.53
C ALA A 107 2.02 16.09 -9.91
N SER A 108 1.56 14.84 -9.97
CA SER A 108 1.02 14.24 -11.20
C SER A 108 -0.23 14.97 -11.68
N GLY A 109 -1.11 15.39 -10.77
CA GLY A 109 -2.33 16.13 -11.10
C GLY A 109 -2.02 17.50 -11.69
N VAL A 110 -1.04 18.23 -11.15
CA VAL A 110 -0.58 19.51 -11.71
C VAL A 110 -0.01 19.29 -13.11
N VAL A 111 0.86 18.29 -13.30
CA VAL A 111 1.44 17.99 -14.63
C VAL A 111 0.35 17.63 -15.63
N LEU A 112 -0.59 16.76 -15.25
CA LEU A 112 -1.74 16.41 -16.10
C LEU A 112 -2.55 17.66 -16.50
N PHE A 113 -2.85 18.54 -15.54
CA PHE A 113 -3.59 19.77 -15.81
C PHE A 113 -2.83 20.69 -16.76
N THR A 114 -1.52 20.89 -16.57
CA THR A 114 -0.71 21.70 -17.49
C THR A 114 -0.68 21.13 -18.91
N ARG A 115 -0.63 19.80 -19.05
CA ARG A 115 -0.63 19.12 -20.36
C ARG A 115 -2.00 19.12 -21.02
N ALA A 116 -3.09 19.22 -20.25
CA ALA A 116 -4.45 19.33 -20.79
C ALA A 116 -4.67 20.59 -21.64
N TYR A 117 -3.95 21.69 -21.37
CA TYR A 117 -4.08 22.94 -22.11
C TYR A 117 -3.08 23.12 -23.25
N GLY A 118 -1.98 22.37 -23.27
CA GLY A 118 -0.85 22.65 -24.16
C GLY A 118 -0.28 21.45 -24.91
N SER A 119 -0.84 20.26 -24.75
CA SER A 119 -0.25 19.04 -25.32
C SER A 119 -1.20 18.18 -26.14
N SER A 120 -0.61 17.24 -26.88
CA SER A 120 -1.32 16.24 -27.66
C SER A 120 -2.18 15.33 -26.77
N TRP A 121 -3.29 14.85 -27.33
CA TRP A 121 -4.23 13.98 -26.62
C TRP A 121 -3.58 12.69 -26.09
N ALA A 122 -2.54 12.21 -26.78
CA ALA A 122 -1.74 11.06 -26.37
C ALA A 122 -0.98 11.32 -25.06
N GLU A 123 -0.32 12.48 -24.91
CA GLU A 123 0.38 12.81 -23.66
C GLU A 123 -0.59 12.93 -22.49
N ILE A 124 -1.75 13.55 -22.71
CA ILE A 124 -2.81 13.67 -21.69
C ILE A 124 -3.24 12.27 -21.20
N ALA A 125 -3.47 11.33 -22.12
CA ALA A 125 -3.85 9.97 -21.76
C ALA A 125 -2.77 9.25 -20.92
N VAL A 126 -1.48 9.42 -21.26
CA VAL A 126 -0.36 8.82 -20.52
C VAL A 126 -0.27 9.36 -19.09
N TYR A 127 -0.35 10.69 -18.92
CA TYR A 127 -0.34 11.31 -17.60
C TYR A 127 -1.62 11.01 -16.80
N PHE A 128 -2.76 10.82 -17.47
CA PHE A 128 -4.00 10.41 -16.83
C PHE A 128 -3.88 9.00 -16.25
N ILE A 129 -3.25 8.07 -16.97
CA ILE A 129 -2.96 6.73 -16.46
C ILE A 129 -2.05 6.82 -15.22
N ASP A 130 -0.98 7.61 -15.25
CA ASP A 130 -0.10 7.80 -14.07
C ASP A 130 -0.88 8.30 -12.84
N PHE A 131 -1.77 9.27 -13.05
CA PHE A 131 -2.64 9.80 -12.01
C PHE A 131 -3.59 8.74 -11.43
N VAL A 132 -4.26 7.95 -12.29
CA VAL A 132 -5.17 6.88 -11.86
C VAL A 132 -4.43 5.79 -11.07
N LEU A 133 -3.21 5.43 -11.49
CA LEU A 133 -2.39 4.45 -10.78
C LEU A 133 -2.02 4.93 -9.37
N LEU A 134 -1.59 6.19 -9.24
CA LEU A 134 -1.31 6.80 -7.93
C LEU A 134 -2.55 6.88 -7.05
N PHE A 135 -3.71 7.19 -7.64
CA PHE A 135 -4.97 7.23 -6.91
C PHE A 135 -5.37 5.83 -6.41
N ALA A 136 -5.22 4.80 -7.25
CA ALA A 136 -5.47 3.42 -6.87
C ALA A 136 -4.54 2.96 -5.73
N ILE A 137 -3.24 3.28 -5.80
CA ILE A 137 -2.26 3.03 -4.74
C ILE A 137 -2.73 3.63 -3.42
N ASN A 138 -3.12 4.91 -3.43
CA ASN A 138 -3.63 5.59 -2.24
C ASN A 138 -4.90 4.93 -1.67
N ILE A 139 -5.85 4.51 -2.52
CA ILE A 139 -7.04 3.77 -2.08
C ILE A 139 -6.64 2.48 -1.36
N TRP A 140 -5.73 1.69 -1.95
CA TRP A 140 -5.25 0.44 -1.36
C TRP A 140 -4.57 0.67 0.00
N LEU A 141 -3.72 1.69 0.10
CA LEU A 141 -3.07 2.14 1.34
C LEU A 141 -4.10 2.50 2.41
N PHE A 142 -5.12 3.29 2.06
CA PHE A 142 -6.16 3.71 3.00
C PHE A 142 -7.04 2.55 3.47
N ILE A 143 -7.37 1.62 2.57
CA ILE A 143 -8.10 0.39 2.93
C ILE A 143 -7.27 -0.47 3.89
N LEU A 144 -5.96 -0.58 3.67
CA LEU A 144 -5.03 -1.26 4.57
C LEU A 144 -4.98 -0.59 5.95
N LEU A 145 -4.88 0.74 5.98
CA LEU A 145 -4.84 1.52 7.21
C LEU A 145 -6.13 1.35 8.03
N LYS A 146 -7.30 1.39 7.39
CA LYS A 146 -8.61 1.13 8.02
C LYS A 146 -8.77 -0.28 8.57
N ARG A 147 -7.97 -1.25 8.09
CA ARG A 147 -8.05 -2.66 8.49
C ARG A 147 -7.06 -3.04 9.59
N LEU A 148 -6.11 -2.16 9.93
CA LEU A 148 -5.16 -2.41 11.00
C LEU A 148 -5.78 -2.05 12.37
N PRO A 149 -5.53 -2.84 13.43
CA PRO A 149 -6.04 -2.53 14.75
C PRO A 149 -5.53 -1.16 15.20
N SER A 150 -6.46 -0.30 15.62
CA SER A 150 -6.14 1.03 16.14
C SER A 150 -5.15 0.90 17.29
N MET A 151 -4.04 1.65 17.24
CA MET A 151 -2.98 1.60 18.24
C MET A 151 -3.35 2.30 19.57
N ASN A 152 -4.64 2.52 19.82
CA ASN A 152 -5.15 3.11 21.05
C ASN A 152 -5.77 2.04 21.96
N ASN A 153 -5.00 0.98 22.24
CA ASN A 153 -5.35 0.00 23.26
C ASN A 153 -4.45 0.20 24.47
N VAL A 154 -4.37 1.44 24.99
CA VAL A 154 -3.89 1.64 26.36
C VAL A 154 -5.01 1.14 27.28
N VAL A 155 -5.11 -0.17 27.41
CA VAL A 155 -5.79 -0.79 28.54
C VAL A 155 -4.94 -0.39 29.75
N LYS A 156 -5.33 0.71 30.41
CA LYS A 156 -4.82 1.06 31.73
C LYS A 156 -5.15 -0.12 32.64
N GLN A 157 -4.17 -0.96 32.92
CA GLN A 157 -4.30 -1.97 33.96
C GLN A 157 -4.58 -1.22 35.28
N PRO A 158 -5.64 -1.57 36.02
CA PRO A 158 -5.83 -1.02 37.36
C PRO A 158 -4.66 -1.50 38.22
N ARG A 159 -3.87 -0.57 38.76
CA ARG A 159 -2.91 -0.85 39.83
C ARG A 159 -3.69 -1.46 40.99
N SER A 160 -3.41 -2.72 41.31
CA SER A 160 -3.79 -3.34 42.58
C SER A 160 -2.94 -2.78 43.71
#